data_AF-A0A4Q3VS30-F1
#
_entry.id   AF-A0A4Q3VS30-F1
#
_cell.length_a   1.000
_cell.length_b   1.000
_cell.length_c   1.000
_cell.angle_alpha   90.00
_cell.angle_beta   90.00
_cell.angle_gamma   90.00
#
_symmetry.space_group_name_H-M   'P 1'
#
loop_
_entity.id
_entity.type
_entity.pdbx_description
1 polymer ?
#
loop_
_entity_poly.entity_id
_entity_poly.type
_entity_poly.pdbx_seq_one_letter_code
_entity_poly.pdbx_strand_id
1 'polypeptide(L)'
;QSLRKSKKELSIFLLKRGLWLIVAEVVLVSLGISFDLSWTFIFLQVIWAIGCSMIILGLLIRTNYLAILIVGIVLFFGHNLTNYINFTPNSISAGVAGVIMTTRGAFLPIDSTHAIGAFYAILPWTGIMLLGYCTGRLFEITYPVIKRRKSLLGIGLAMVFLFILLRITNVYGNPEPWDGRTIFSFLDTSKYPPSLQYSCMTLGPALILMSFLETSRMGWTKVVSIYGKVPFFYYILHFYLLHLVLIVLFFITGHTTAQITEANNIFWFRPINFGYGLAIVYTIWIGVVAILYLPSRWYTRYKSTNQHWWLKYI
;
A
#
# COMPACT_ATOMS: atom_id res chain seq x y z
N GLN A 1 -0.51 3.21 -20.30
CA GLN A 1 -1.88 2.69 -20.58
C GLN A 1 -2.87 3.80 -20.91
N SER A 2 -2.78 4.98 -20.28
CA SER A 2 -3.62 6.15 -20.58
C SER A 2 -3.50 6.66 -22.01
N LEU A 3 -2.30 6.60 -22.59
CA LEU A 3 -2.06 7.03 -23.98
C LEU A 3 -2.63 6.09 -25.06
N ARG A 4 -3.12 4.90 -24.68
CA ARG A 4 -3.58 3.86 -25.63
C ARG A 4 -5.09 3.59 -25.57
N LYS A 5 -5.82 4.26 -24.68
CA LYS A 5 -7.25 4.01 -24.41
C LYS A 5 -7.99 5.34 -24.43
N SER A 6 -9.22 5.34 -24.94
CA SER A 6 -10.14 6.45 -24.73
C SER A 6 -10.42 6.63 -23.22
N LYS A 7 -10.88 7.83 -22.83
CA LYS A 7 -11.27 8.09 -21.43
C LYS A 7 -12.31 7.09 -20.92
N LYS A 8 -13.27 6.70 -21.77
CA LYS A 8 -14.32 5.72 -21.43
C LYS A 8 -13.73 4.33 -21.18
N GLU A 9 -12.87 3.84 -22.07
CA GLU A 9 -12.24 2.53 -21.91
C GLU A 9 -11.31 2.47 -20.70
N LEU A 10 -10.57 3.56 -20.44
CA LEU A 10 -9.71 3.66 -19.28
C LEU A 10 -10.52 3.70 -17.97
N SER A 11 -11.62 4.45 -17.95
CA SER A 11 -12.57 4.49 -16.83
C SER A 11 -13.10 3.08 -16.50
N ILE A 12 -13.65 2.36 -17.49
CA ILE A 12 -14.18 1.01 -17.31
C ILE A 12 -13.09 0.04 -16.85
N PHE A 13 -11.88 0.17 -17.41
CA PHE A 13 -10.74 -0.67 -17.00
C PHE A 13 -10.37 -0.45 -15.54
N LEU A 14 -10.27 0.80 -15.09
CA LEU A 14 -9.95 1.14 -13.70
C LEU A 14 -11.02 0.64 -12.74
N LEU A 15 -12.30 0.79 -13.09
CA LEU A 15 -13.42 0.27 -12.30
C LEU A 15 -13.35 -1.25 -12.14
N LYS A 16 -13.22 -1.99 -13.26
CA LYS A 16 -13.12 -3.45 -13.23
C LYS A 16 -11.90 -3.93 -12.45
N ARG A 17 -10.76 -3.27 -12.64
CA ARG A 17 -9.52 -3.64 -11.95
C ARG A 17 -9.57 -3.30 -10.46
N GLY A 18 -10.15 -2.17 -10.09
CA GLY A 18 -10.35 -1.80 -8.69
C GLY A 18 -11.26 -2.79 -7.95
N LEU A 19 -12.38 -3.17 -8.57
CA LEU A 19 -13.26 -4.23 -8.03
C LEU A 19 -12.54 -5.57 -7.89
N TRP A 20 -11.75 -5.96 -8.89
CA TRP A 20 -10.94 -7.18 -8.81
C TRP A 20 -9.95 -7.15 -7.65
N LEU A 21 -9.27 -6.01 -7.40
CA LEU A 21 -8.35 -5.87 -6.28
C LEU A 21 -9.06 -5.97 -4.92
N ILE A 22 -10.26 -5.41 -4.80
CA ILE A 22 -11.08 -5.56 -3.59
C ILE A 22 -11.43 -7.02 -3.34
N VAL A 23 -11.88 -7.75 -4.37
CA VAL A 23 -12.16 -9.19 -4.27
C VAL A 23 -10.89 -9.96 -3.90
N ALA A 24 -9.75 -9.63 -4.51
CA ALA A 24 -8.49 -10.27 -4.19
C ALA A 24 -8.03 -10.01 -2.74
N GLU A 25 -8.28 -8.82 -2.18
CA GLU A 25 -7.98 -8.54 -0.77
C GLU A 25 -8.83 -9.42 0.17
N VAL A 26 -10.15 -9.46 -0.07
CA VAL A 26 -11.09 -10.21 0.76
C VAL A 26 -10.84 -11.73 0.68
N VAL A 27 -10.53 -12.24 -0.52
CA VAL A 27 -10.38 -13.68 -0.74
C VAL A 27 -8.92 -14.10 -0.56
N LEU A 28 -8.02 -13.59 -1.40
CA LEU A 28 -6.65 -14.11 -1.50
C LEU A 28 -5.73 -13.56 -0.41
N VAL A 29 -5.83 -12.27 -0.08
CA VAL A 29 -4.93 -11.62 0.89
C VAL A 29 -5.35 -11.97 2.30
N SER A 30 -6.64 -11.87 2.63
CA SER A 30 -7.14 -12.27 3.95
C SER A 30 -6.80 -13.73 4.25
N LEU A 31 -7.04 -14.65 3.29
CA LEU A 31 -6.62 -16.05 3.43
C LEU A 31 -5.10 -16.21 3.52
N GLY A 32 -4.31 -15.50 2.72
CA GLY A 32 -2.85 -15.60 2.78
C GLY A 32 -2.26 -15.13 4.12
N ILE A 33 -2.96 -14.23 4.81
CA ILE A 33 -2.55 -13.67 6.09
C ILE A 33 -2.95 -14.58 7.26
N SER A 34 -4.22 -14.99 7.34
CA SER A 34 -4.72 -15.80 8.47
C SER A 34 -4.62 -17.31 8.26
N PHE A 35 -4.63 -17.77 7.01
CA PHE A 35 -4.92 -19.15 6.59
C PHE A 35 -6.25 -19.71 7.09
N ASP A 36 -7.13 -18.82 7.55
CA ASP A 36 -8.45 -19.17 8.05
C ASP A 36 -9.42 -19.44 6.89
N LEU A 37 -9.79 -20.71 6.73
CA LEU A 37 -10.74 -21.16 5.72
C LEU A 37 -12.20 -20.87 6.07
N SER A 38 -12.49 -20.40 7.28
CA SER A 38 -13.82 -19.93 7.68
C SER A 38 -14.04 -18.43 7.49
N TRP A 39 -13.01 -17.67 7.10
CA TRP A 39 -13.11 -16.20 6.94
C TRP A 39 -13.73 -15.49 8.16
N THR A 40 -13.43 -15.99 9.37
CA THR A 40 -13.79 -15.39 10.66
C THR A 40 -13.34 -13.93 10.74
N PHE A 41 -12.20 -13.61 10.13
CA PHE A 41 -11.70 -12.24 10.05
C PHE A 41 -11.28 -11.84 8.64
N ILE A 42 -11.88 -10.76 8.11
CA ILE A 42 -11.52 -10.18 6.81
C ILE A 42 -10.63 -8.95 7.05
N PHE A 43 -9.45 -8.95 6.42
CA PHE A 43 -8.52 -7.82 6.47
C PHE A 43 -8.74 -6.91 5.26
N LEU A 44 -8.97 -5.62 5.50
CA LEU A 44 -9.00 -4.58 4.47
C LEU A 44 -7.76 -3.70 4.60
N GLN A 45 -6.73 -4.02 3.84
CA GLN A 45 -5.42 -3.38 3.88
C GLN A 45 -5.11 -2.58 2.59
N VAL A 46 -3.85 -2.61 2.17
CA VAL A 46 -3.32 -1.79 1.09
C VAL A 46 -3.99 -2.07 -0.25
N ILE A 47 -4.31 -3.33 -0.57
CA ILE A 47 -4.93 -3.66 -1.86
C ILE A 47 -6.39 -3.22 -1.89
N TRP A 48 -7.09 -3.27 -0.76
CA TRP A 48 -8.41 -2.65 -0.59
C TRP A 48 -8.34 -1.14 -0.89
N ALA A 49 -7.45 -0.41 -0.23
CA ALA A 49 -7.31 1.03 -0.43
C ALA A 49 -6.97 1.36 -1.88
N ILE A 50 -6.03 0.63 -2.51
CA ILE A 50 -5.69 0.78 -3.92
C ILE A 50 -6.91 0.49 -4.82
N GLY A 51 -7.67 -0.58 -4.54
CA GLY A 51 -8.87 -0.95 -5.28
C GLY A 51 -9.92 0.16 -5.27
N CYS A 52 -10.21 0.70 -4.09
CA CYS A 52 -11.10 1.85 -3.91
C CYS A 52 -10.58 3.10 -4.63
N SER A 53 -9.29 3.42 -4.50
CA SER A 53 -8.68 4.56 -5.20
C SER A 53 -8.75 4.42 -6.73
N MET A 54 -8.60 3.20 -7.26
CA MET A 54 -8.75 2.94 -8.70
C MET A 54 -10.19 3.14 -9.16
N ILE A 55 -11.18 2.77 -8.35
CA ILE A 55 -12.59 3.04 -8.63
C ILE A 55 -12.83 4.55 -8.68
N ILE A 56 -12.38 5.29 -7.66
CA ILE A 56 -12.52 6.75 -7.59
C ILE A 56 -11.84 7.43 -8.79
N LEU A 57 -10.59 7.06 -9.10
CA LEU A 57 -9.90 7.57 -10.29
C LEU A 57 -10.65 7.20 -11.58
N GLY A 58 -11.20 5.98 -11.67
CA GLY A 58 -12.01 5.52 -12.79
C GLY A 58 -13.27 6.35 -13.03
N LEU A 59 -13.86 6.91 -11.97
CA LEU A 59 -14.97 7.87 -12.06
C LEU A 59 -14.45 9.26 -12.47
N LEU A 60 -13.43 9.76 -11.77
CA LEU A 60 -12.89 11.10 -11.97
C LEU A 60 -12.23 11.29 -13.35
N ILE A 61 -11.72 10.24 -13.98
CA ILE A 61 -11.03 10.35 -15.29
C ILE A 61 -11.96 10.76 -16.44
N ARG A 62 -13.28 10.65 -16.24
CA ARG A 62 -14.28 11.17 -17.18
C ARG A 62 -14.34 12.70 -17.18
N THR A 63 -13.83 13.33 -16.12
CA THR A 63 -13.72 14.78 -16.00
C THR A 63 -12.46 15.32 -16.70
N ASN A 64 -12.00 16.51 -16.33
CA ASN A 64 -10.78 17.11 -16.84
C ASN A 64 -9.59 16.85 -15.89
N TYR A 65 -8.38 17.01 -16.42
CA TYR A 65 -7.15 16.79 -15.65
C TYR A 65 -7.04 17.70 -14.42
N LEU A 66 -7.49 18.96 -14.53
CA LEU A 66 -7.41 19.94 -13.46
C LEU A 66 -8.27 19.53 -12.26
N ALA A 67 -9.45 18.97 -12.49
CA ALA A 67 -10.31 18.44 -11.43
C ALA A 67 -9.60 17.31 -10.66
N ILE A 68 -8.96 16.36 -11.36
CA ILE A 68 -8.20 15.26 -10.72
C ILE A 68 -7.04 15.82 -9.89
N LEU A 69 -6.33 16.81 -10.42
CA LEU A 69 -5.22 17.47 -9.72
C LEU A 69 -5.70 18.19 -8.46
N ILE A 70 -6.76 19.00 -8.56
CA ILE A 70 -7.32 19.74 -7.42
C ILE A 70 -7.79 18.75 -6.34
N VAL A 71 -8.56 17.72 -6.70
CA VAL A 71 -9.02 16.71 -5.74
C VAL A 71 -7.83 15.99 -5.11
N GLY A 72 -6.81 15.63 -5.91
CA GLY A 72 -5.58 15.02 -5.39
C GLY A 72 -4.84 15.90 -4.39
N ILE A 73 -4.69 17.20 -4.68
CA ILE A 73 -4.07 18.20 -3.79
C ILE A 73 -4.89 18.34 -2.50
N VAL A 74 -6.21 18.51 -2.62
CA VAL A 74 -7.09 18.69 -1.46
C VAL A 74 -7.05 17.47 -0.55
N LEU A 75 -7.11 16.25 -1.09
CA LEU A 75 -7.00 15.03 -0.29
C LEU A 75 -5.60 14.89 0.31
N PHE A 76 -4.54 15.09 -0.47
CA PHE A 76 -3.16 14.92 -0.01
C PHE A 76 -2.80 15.90 1.10
N PHE A 77 -3.07 17.20 0.92
CA PHE A 77 -2.73 18.21 1.92
C PHE A 77 -3.77 18.35 3.02
N GLY A 78 -5.05 18.10 2.72
CA GLY A 78 -6.17 18.38 3.63
C GLY A 78 -6.64 17.19 4.47
N HIS A 79 -6.22 15.94 4.19
CA HIS A 79 -6.76 14.78 4.92
C HIS A 79 -6.57 14.86 6.44
N ASN A 80 -5.45 15.42 6.92
CA ASN A 80 -5.21 15.55 8.36
C ASN A 80 -6.07 16.63 9.04
N LEU A 81 -6.82 17.46 8.31
CA LEU A 81 -7.83 18.33 8.92
C LEU A 81 -8.89 17.52 9.67
N THR A 82 -9.14 16.28 9.24
CA THR A 82 -10.06 15.36 9.93
C THR A 82 -9.56 14.92 11.30
N ASN A 83 -8.27 15.07 11.61
CA ASN A 83 -7.73 14.79 12.94
C ASN A 83 -8.27 15.77 14.00
N TYR A 84 -8.73 16.96 13.60
CA TYR A 84 -9.31 17.95 14.52
C TYR A 84 -10.84 17.79 14.67
N ILE A 85 -11.44 16.82 13.99
CA ILE A 85 -12.87 16.53 14.08
C ILE A 85 -13.05 15.40 15.10
N ASN A 86 -13.79 15.68 16.16
CA ASN A 86 -14.15 14.67 17.16
C ASN A 86 -15.42 13.95 16.72
N PHE A 87 -15.30 12.65 16.43
CA PHE A 87 -16.46 11.79 16.24
C PHE A 87 -16.86 11.16 17.57
N THR A 88 -18.17 11.01 17.80
CA THR A 88 -18.68 10.27 18.95
C THR A 88 -18.14 8.83 18.89
N PRO A 89 -17.40 8.37 19.91
CA PRO A 89 -16.88 7.00 19.94
C PRO A 89 -18.01 5.97 19.76
N ASN A 90 -17.70 4.84 19.10
CA ASN A 90 -18.63 3.73 18.86
C ASN A 90 -19.89 4.05 18.03
N SER A 91 -19.93 5.21 17.37
CA SER A 91 -20.99 5.51 16.40
C SER A 91 -20.68 4.94 15.01
N ILE A 92 -21.72 4.65 14.23
CA ILE A 92 -21.57 4.23 12.82
C ILE A 92 -20.82 5.31 12.02
N SER A 93 -21.09 6.59 12.31
CA SER A 93 -20.41 7.71 11.65
C SER A 93 -18.91 7.74 11.96
N ALA A 94 -18.50 7.44 13.20
CA ALA A 94 -17.08 7.30 13.55
C ALA A 94 -16.43 6.12 12.81
N GLY A 95 -17.12 4.98 12.69
CA GLY A 95 -16.64 3.82 11.94
C GLY A 95 -16.43 4.13 10.45
N VAL A 96 -17.44 4.73 9.80
CA VAL A 96 -17.37 5.11 8.38
C VAL A 96 -16.31 6.17 8.13
N ALA A 97 -16.28 7.24 8.94
CA ALA A 97 -15.24 8.27 8.86
C ALA A 97 -13.85 7.68 9.10
N GLY A 98 -13.74 6.71 10.01
CA GLY A 98 -12.55 5.90 10.25
C GLY A 98 -12.03 5.25 8.97
N VAL A 99 -12.86 4.39 8.35
CA VAL A 99 -12.52 3.66 7.11
C VAL A 99 -12.16 4.60 5.97
N ILE A 100 -12.83 5.75 5.86
CA ILE A 100 -12.63 6.66 4.74
C ILE A 100 -11.39 7.54 4.93
N MET A 101 -11.14 8.06 6.14
CA MET A 101 -10.18 9.15 6.37
C MET A 101 -9.02 8.81 7.30
N THR A 102 -9.21 8.01 8.35
CA THR A 102 -8.26 8.01 9.48
C THR A 102 -7.71 6.64 9.89
N THR A 103 -8.24 5.50 9.43
CA THR A 103 -8.05 4.17 10.07
C THR A 103 -6.78 3.99 10.94
N ARG A 104 -6.99 3.83 12.25
CA ARG A 104 -6.05 3.26 13.23
C ARG A 104 -6.23 1.74 13.40
N GLY A 105 -6.93 1.10 12.46
CA GLY A 105 -7.53 -0.22 12.64
C GLY A 105 -8.98 -0.10 13.10
N ALA A 106 -9.90 0.12 12.16
CA ALA A 106 -11.34 0.10 12.46
C ALA A 106 -11.83 -1.34 12.48
N PHE A 107 -12.44 -1.76 13.58
CA PHE A 107 -13.00 -3.10 13.74
C PHE A 107 -14.53 -3.03 13.61
N LEU A 108 -15.07 -3.79 12.68
CA LEU A 108 -16.50 -3.84 12.35
C LEU A 108 -16.99 -5.28 12.59
N PRO A 109 -17.61 -5.57 13.74
CA PRO A 109 -18.22 -6.88 13.97
C PRO A 109 -19.40 -7.06 13.01
N ILE A 110 -19.46 -8.22 12.35
CA ILE A 110 -20.61 -8.62 11.53
C ILE A 110 -21.60 -9.41 12.40
N ASP A 111 -21.08 -10.40 13.14
CA ASP A 111 -21.81 -11.24 14.07
C ASP A 111 -20.91 -11.68 15.25
N SER A 112 -21.34 -12.67 16.05
CA SER A 112 -20.57 -13.16 17.20
C SER A 112 -19.26 -13.87 16.85
N THR A 113 -19.08 -14.24 15.58
CA THR A 113 -17.96 -15.02 15.07
C THR A 113 -17.22 -14.33 13.93
N HIS A 114 -17.84 -13.42 13.18
CA HIS A 114 -17.23 -12.77 12.02
C HIS A 114 -17.00 -11.27 12.24
N ALA A 115 -15.86 -10.78 11.78
CA ALA A 115 -15.53 -9.36 11.80
C ALA A 115 -14.68 -8.91 10.61
N ILE A 116 -14.75 -7.60 10.33
CA ILE A 116 -13.93 -6.94 9.31
C ILE A 116 -13.01 -5.94 9.99
N GLY A 117 -11.71 -6.02 9.69
CA GLY A 117 -10.71 -5.04 10.11
C GLY A 117 -10.27 -4.16 8.95
N ALA A 118 -10.53 -2.86 9.03
CA ALA A 118 -10.00 -1.88 8.07
C ALA A 118 -8.74 -1.21 8.62
N PHE A 119 -7.61 -1.53 8.00
CA PHE A 119 -6.27 -1.08 8.41
C PHE A 119 -5.68 0.00 7.50
N TYR A 120 -6.33 0.30 6.37
CA TYR A 120 -5.95 1.39 5.49
C TYR A 120 -7.18 2.25 5.16
N ALA A 121 -7.03 3.56 5.36
CA ALA A 121 -8.03 4.53 4.94
C ALA A 121 -8.21 4.53 3.42
N ILE A 122 -9.26 5.16 2.89
CA ILE A 122 -9.47 5.20 1.43
C ILE A 122 -8.96 6.52 0.84
N LEU A 123 -9.43 7.65 1.36
CA LEU A 123 -9.23 8.94 0.70
C LEU A 123 -7.81 9.52 0.81
N PRO A 124 -7.07 9.39 1.93
CA PRO A 124 -5.68 9.86 2.00
C PRO A 124 -4.79 9.20 0.92
N TRP A 125 -4.88 7.87 0.79
CA TRP A 125 -4.13 7.12 -0.23
C TRP A 125 -4.66 7.36 -1.64
N THR A 126 -5.96 7.64 -1.79
CA THR A 126 -6.54 8.10 -3.05
C THR A 126 -5.89 9.42 -3.48
N GLY A 127 -5.69 10.38 -2.57
CA GLY A 127 -4.98 11.63 -2.86
C GLY A 127 -3.61 11.38 -3.50
N ILE A 128 -2.81 10.48 -2.91
CA ILE A 128 -1.51 10.06 -3.47
C ILE A 128 -1.67 9.45 -4.86
N MET A 129 -2.65 8.56 -5.07
CA MET A 129 -2.89 7.96 -6.39
C MET A 129 -3.28 9.00 -7.45
N LEU A 130 -4.13 9.97 -7.12
CA LEU A 130 -4.54 11.02 -8.05
C LEU A 130 -3.36 11.93 -8.41
N LEU A 131 -2.54 12.32 -7.43
CA LEU A 131 -1.31 13.07 -7.67
C LEU A 131 -0.30 12.26 -8.49
N GLY A 132 -0.18 10.96 -8.24
CA GLY A 132 0.64 10.04 -9.03
C GLY A 132 0.15 9.91 -10.47
N TYR A 133 -1.17 9.83 -10.69
CA TYR A 133 -1.77 9.86 -12.02
C TYR A 133 -1.42 11.15 -12.75
N CYS A 134 -1.52 12.30 -12.08
CA CYS A 134 -1.17 13.59 -12.65
C CYS A 134 0.34 13.70 -12.97
N THR A 135 1.18 13.23 -12.06
CA THR A 135 2.65 13.15 -12.23
C THR A 135 3.02 12.24 -13.40
N GLY A 136 2.18 11.28 -13.76
CA GLY A 136 2.34 10.43 -14.95
C GLY A 136 2.50 11.21 -16.26
N ARG A 137 2.01 12.45 -16.37
CA ARG A 137 2.25 13.33 -17.53
C ARG A 137 3.71 13.67 -17.76
N LEU A 138 4.50 13.73 -16.69
CA LEU A 138 5.94 13.97 -16.79
C LEU A 138 6.66 12.83 -17.52
N PHE A 139 6.05 11.64 -17.56
CA PHE A 139 6.58 10.43 -18.20
C PHE A 139 5.99 10.16 -19.60
N GLU A 140 5.28 11.13 -20.17
CA GLU A 140 4.86 11.06 -21.57
C GLU A 140 6.10 11.03 -22.48
N ILE A 141 5.99 10.34 -23.61
CA ILE A 141 7.10 10.13 -24.57
C ILE A 141 7.62 11.47 -25.09
N THR A 142 6.74 12.46 -25.25
CA THR A 142 7.05 13.81 -25.72
C THR A 142 7.67 14.71 -24.64
N TYR A 143 7.65 14.30 -23.36
CA TYR A 143 8.14 15.13 -22.26
C TYR A 143 9.67 15.01 -22.12
N PRO A 144 10.44 16.13 -22.18
CA PRO A 144 11.90 16.07 -22.15
C PRO A 144 12.45 15.47 -20.85
N VAL A 145 13.39 14.52 -20.97
CA VAL A 145 14.04 13.82 -19.85
C VAL A 145 14.65 14.81 -18.84
N ILE A 146 15.36 15.82 -19.32
CA ILE A 146 16.03 16.82 -18.46
C ILE A 146 14.99 17.61 -17.64
N LYS A 147 13.86 18.00 -18.26
CA LYS A 147 12.78 18.70 -17.57
C LYS A 147 12.14 17.79 -16.52
N ARG A 148 11.87 16.52 -16.88
CA ARG A 148 11.28 15.54 -15.96
C ARG A 148 12.16 15.35 -14.73
N ARG A 149 13.47 15.14 -14.91
CA ARG A 149 14.42 15.00 -13.80
C ARG A 149 14.42 16.22 -12.88
N LYS A 150 14.44 17.44 -13.45
CA LYS A 150 14.36 18.69 -12.68
C LYS A 150 13.05 18.79 -11.89
N SER A 151 11.92 18.44 -12.50
CA SER A 151 10.62 18.43 -11.84
C SER A 151 10.56 17.42 -10.69
N LEU A 152 11.01 16.17 -10.91
CA LEU A 152 11.03 15.13 -9.88
C LEU A 152 11.93 15.53 -8.69
N LEU A 153 13.12 16.06 -8.98
CA LEU A 153 14.05 16.54 -7.97
C LEU A 153 13.46 17.72 -7.18
N GLY A 154 12.90 18.71 -7.88
CA GLY A 154 12.29 19.90 -7.25
C GLY A 154 11.09 19.55 -6.36
N ILE A 155 10.17 18.70 -6.84
CA ILE A 155 9.03 18.23 -6.05
C ILE A 155 9.52 17.41 -4.85
N GLY A 156 10.48 16.50 -5.07
CA GLY A 156 11.02 15.67 -4.00
C GLY A 156 11.70 16.49 -2.91
N LEU A 157 12.52 17.48 -3.27
CA LEU A 157 13.14 18.42 -2.33
C LEU A 157 12.10 19.27 -1.60
N ALA A 158 11.08 19.76 -2.30
CA ALA A 158 9.99 20.51 -1.68
C ALA A 158 9.21 19.66 -0.65
N MET A 159 8.99 18.37 -0.92
CA MET A 159 8.34 17.46 0.02
C MET A 159 9.22 17.18 1.24
N VAL A 160 10.53 16.98 1.06
CA VAL A 160 11.47 16.82 2.19
C VAL A 160 11.50 18.09 3.04
N PHE A 161 11.59 19.26 2.41
CA PHE A 161 11.54 20.54 3.09
C PHE A 161 10.23 20.74 3.87
N LEU A 162 9.09 20.42 3.24
CA LEU A 162 7.79 20.49 3.89
C LEU A 162 7.70 19.53 5.08
N PHE A 163 8.22 18.31 4.97
CA PHE A 163 8.29 17.38 6.09
C PHE A 163 9.07 18.00 7.26
N ILE A 164 10.26 18.53 7.02
CA ILE A 164 11.09 19.16 8.06
C ILE A 164 10.35 20.34 8.71
N LEU A 165 9.73 21.21 7.91
CA LEU A 165 8.98 22.37 8.39
C LEU A 165 7.79 21.95 9.27
N LEU A 166 6.98 20.99 8.81
CA LEU A 166 5.85 20.46 9.57
C LEU A 166 6.31 19.75 10.85
N ARG A 167 7.45 19.05 10.79
CA ARG A 167 7.98 18.30 11.92
C ARG A 167 8.49 19.22 13.03
N ILE A 168 9.19 20.30 12.68
CA ILE A 168 9.72 21.26 13.66
C ILE A 168 8.59 22.10 14.28
N THR A 169 7.56 22.44 13.50
CA THR A 169 6.44 23.25 14.01
C THR A 169 5.43 22.46 14.84
N ASN A 170 5.30 21.15 14.62
CA ASN A 170 4.31 20.28 15.28
C ASN A 170 2.84 20.72 15.11
N VAL A 171 2.55 21.66 14.20
CA VAL A 171 1.20 22.23 14.04
C VAL A 171 0.28 21.30 13.25
N TYR A 172 0.80 20.65 12.19
CA TYR A 172 -0.03 19.94 11.22
C TYR A 172 0.65 18.69 10.65
N GLY A 173 -0.18 17.73 10.22
CA GLY A 173 0.27 16.64 9.35
C GLY A 173 0.81 15.40 10.05
N ASN A 174 0.76 15.32 11.39
CA ASN A 174 0.94 14.09 12.16
C ASN A 174 0.09 14.16 13.44
N PRO A 175 -0.63 13.10 13.83
CA PRO A 175 -1.39 13.10 15.10
C PRO A 175 -0.49 13.12 16.35
N GLU A 176 0.77 12.71 16.22
CA GLU A 176 1.71 12.58 17.34
C GLU A 176 2.82 13.66 17.22
N PRO A 177 2.81 14.69 18.06
CA PRO A 177 3.84 15.72 18.04
C PRO A 177 5.23 15.14 18.32
N TRP A 178 6.25 15.69 17.66
CA TRP A 178 7.64 15.36 17.95
C TRP A 178 8.06 15.88 19.32
N ASP A 179 8.72 15.04 20.11
CA ASP A 179 9.14 15.31 21.49
C ASP A 179 10.50 16.01 21.64
N GLY A 180 11.23 16.25 20.55
CA GLY A 180 12.53 16.91 20.57
C GLY A 180 13.74 16.05 20.97
N ARG A 181 13.56 14.77 21.31
CA ARG A 181 14.58 14.01 22.06
C ARG A 181 15.63 13.33 21.20
N THR A 182 15.25 12.72 20.07
CA THR A 182 16.16 11.90 19.26
C THR A 182 15.88 12.04 17.77
N ILE A 183 16.85 11.62 16.95
CA ILE A 183 16.63 11.49 15.51
C ILE A 183 15.57 10.43 15.18
N PHE A 184 15.45 9.38 16.00
CA PHE A 184 14.41 8.36 15.85
C PHE A 184 13.03 8.95 16.11
N SER A 185 12.87 9.71 17.20
CA SER A 185 11.62 10.41 17.48
C SER A 185 11.34 11.50 16.44
N PHE A 186 12.34 12.08 15.79
CA PHE A 186 12.12 12.99 14.67
C PHE A 186 11.53 12.29 13.44
N LEU A 187 11.92 11.04 13.17
CA LEU A 187 11.43 10.25 12.03
C LEU A 187 10.14 9.44 12.35
N ASP A 188 9.75 9.39 13.62
CA ASP A 188 8.57 8.65 14.08
C ASP A 188 7.26 9.37 13.70
N THR A 189 6.83 9.11 12.47
CA THR A 189 5.59 9.65 11.89
C THR A 189 4.59 8.55 11.68
N SER A 190 3.31 8.89 11.87
CA SER A 190 2.24 7.92 11.82
C SER A 190 1.93 7.52 10.38
N LYS A 191 1.98 6.21 10.12
CA LYS A 191 1.46 5.62 8.89
C LYS A 191 -0.04 5.33 8.99
N TYR A 192 -0.51 4.99 10.21
CA TYR A 192 -1.91 4.70 10.55
C TYR A 192 -2.24 5.40 11.89
N PRO A 193 -2.99 6.51 11.88
CA PRO A 193 -3.68 7.11 10.74
C PRO A 193 -2.71 7.63 9.66
N PRO A 194 -3.14 7.75 8.39
CA PRO A 194 -2.32 8.38 7.36
C PRO A 194 -1.95 9.81 7.75
N SER A 195 -0.67 10.14 7.56
CA SER A 195 -0.13 11.46 7.89
C SER A 195 0.56 12.08 6.68
N LEU A 196 0.37 13.40 6.52
CA LEU A 196 1.07 14.19 5.51
C LEU A 196 2.58 14.15 5.76
N GLN A 197 3.01 14.19 7.02
CA GLN A 197 4.43 14.10 7.37
C GLN A 197 5.03 12.77 6.92
N TYR A 198 4.39 11.62 7.19
CA TYR A 198 4.84 10.30 6.70
C TYR A 198 4.90 10.28 5.16
N SER A 199 3.87 10.83 4.51
CA SER A 199 3.79 10.87 3.05
C SER A 199 4.92 11.71 2.45
N CYS A 200 5.21 12.89 3.01
CA CYS A 200 6.32 13.74 2.59
C CYS A 200 7.69 13.11 2.86
N MET A 201 7.87 12.52 4.04
CA MET A 201 9.11 11.85 4.46
C MET A 201 9.44 10.64 3.57
N THR A 202 8.44 9.95 3.01
CA THR A 202 8.64 8.76 2.17
C THR A 202 8.66 9.07 0.68
N LEU A 203 7.71 9.89 0.19
CA LEU A 203 7.61 10.23 -1.24
C LEU A 203 8.70 11.23 -1.68
N GLY A 204 9.11 12.16 -0.82
CA GLY A 204 10.15 13.14 -1.14
C GLY A 204 11.46 12.46 -1.56
N PRO A 205 12.08 11.64 -0.69
CA PRO A 205 13.27 10.86 -1.05
C PRO A 205 13.05 9.91 -2.23
N ALA A 206 11.87 9.30 -2.35
CA ALA A 206 11.56 8.41 -3.48
C ALA A 206 11.59 9.16 -4.83
N LEU A 207 11.04 10.38 -4.89
CA LEU A 207 11.05 11.23 -6.10
C LEU A 207 12.46 11.74 -6.42
N ILE A 208 13.24 12.12 -5.39
CA ILE A 208 14.66 12.49 -5.54
C ILE A 208 15.43 11.31 -6.13
N LEU A 209 15.30 10.12 -5.54
CA LEU A 209 15.96 8.90 -6.01
C LEU A 209 15.55 8.56 -7.45
N MET A 210 14.25 8.67 -7.77
CA MET A 210 13.73 8.44 -9.11
C MET A 210 14.36 9.40 -10.15
N SER A 211 14.63 10.65 -9.77
CA SER A 211 15.30 11.63 -10.63
C SER A 211 16.73 11.23 -11.02
N PHE A 212 17.39 10.38 -10.23
CA PHE A 212 18.73 9.85 -10.51
C PHE A 212 18.70 8.47 -11.17
N LEU A 213 17.74 7.62 -10.79
CA LEU A 213 17.66 6.24 -11.27
C LEU A 213 17.10 6.11 -12.68
N GLU A 214 16.38 7.11 -13.19
CA GLU A 214 15.72 7.05 -14.51
C GLU A 214 16.68 6.64 -15.64
N THR A 215 17.93 7.15 -15.61
CA THR A 215 18.96 6.85 -16.62
C THR A 215 20.00 5.83 -16.14
N SER A 216 19.82 5.24 -14.97
CA SER A 216 20.79 4.32 -14.38
C SER A 216 20.82 2.98 -15.13
N ARG A 217 22.02 2.52 -15.49
CA ARG A 217 22.26 1.24 -16.14
C ARG A 217 22.89 0.18 -15.22
N MET A 218 22.90 0.43 -13.90
CA MET A 218 23.56 -0.43 -12.93
C MET A 218 22.94 -1.84 -12.88
N GLY A 219 23.74 -2.87 -12.61
CA GLY A 219 23.27 -4.26 -12.58
C GLY A 219 22.15 -4.52 -11.56
N TRP A 220 22.24 -3.90 -10.38
CA TRP A 220 21.26 -4.08 -9.31
C TRP A 220 19.88 -3.49 -9.66
N THR A 221 19.80 -2.42 -10.47
CA THR A 221 18.52 -1.86 -10.89
C THR A 221 17.76 -2.83 -11.80
N LYS A 222 18.46 -3.65 -12.59
CA LYS A 222 17.85 -4.73 -13.38
C LYS A 222 17.18 -5.77 -12.47
N VAL A 223 17.84 -6.14 -11.38
CA VAL A 223 17.31 -7.10 -10.39
C VAL A 223 16.06 -6.53 -9.71
N VAL A 224 16.16 -5.33 -9.13
CA VAL A 224 15.04 -4.69 -8.42
C VAL A 224 13.86 -4.43 -9.37
N SER A 225 14.12 -4.09 -10.64
CA SER A 225 13.06 -3.86 -11.63
C SER A 225 12.20 -5.10 -11.92
N ILE A 226 12.69 -6.31 -11.65
CA ILE A 226 11.92 -7.54 -11.87
C ILE A 226 10.73 -7.57 -10.92
N TYR A 227 10.94 -7.32 -9.63
CA TYR A 227 9.84 -7.22 -8.67
C TYR A 227 8.90 -6.07 -9.02
N GLY A 228 9.45 -4.91 -9.38
CA GLY A 228 8.67 -3.72 -9.76
C GLY A 228 7.79 -3.88 -11.01
N LYS A 229 8.07 -4.84 -11.89
CA LYS A 229 7.24 -5.14 -13.07
C LYS A 229 6.01 -5.98 -12.74
N VAL A 230 6.07 -6.78 -11.68
CA VAL A 230 5.01 -7.69 -11.26
C VAL A 230 4.72 -7.61 -9.75
N PRO A 231 4.53 -6.40 -9.19
CA PRO A 231 4.50 -6.20 -7.74
C PRO A 231 3.32 -6.91 -7.07
N PHE A 232 2.16 -6.97 -7.73
CA PHE A 232 0.99 -7.66 -7.19
C PHE A 232 1.17 -9.19 -7.15
N PHE A 233 1.79 -9.77 -8.18
CA PHE A 233 2.14 -11.20 -8.19
C PHE A 233 3.09 -11.56 -7.05
N TYR A 234 4.16 -10.77 -6.87
CA TYR A 234 5.07 -10.91 -5.73
C TYR A 234 4.33 -10.75 -4.39
N TYR A 235 3.47 -9.74 -4.30
CA TYR A 235 2.68 -9.45 -3.10
C TYR A 235 1.74 -10.59 -2.71
N ILE A 236 1.13 -11.31 -3.65
CA ILE A 236 0.34 -12.48 -3.28
C ILE A 236 1.26 -13.62 -2.84
N LEU A 237 2.26 -13.99 -3.65
CA LEU A 237 3.09 -15.16 -3.38
C LEU A 237 3.87 -15.07 -2.06
N HIS A 238 4.34 -13.89 -1.66
CA HIS A 238 5.12 -13.78 -0.43
C HIS A 238 4.32 -14.13 0.82
N PHE A 239 3.01 -13.82 0.87
CA PHE A 239 2.17 -14.22 2.00
C PHE A 239 2.06 -15.74 2.10
N TYR A 240 1.72 -16.41 1.00
CA TYR A 240 1.60 -17.86 1.00
C TYR A 240 2.94 -18.54 1.27
N LEU A 241 4.06 -18.04 0.72
CA LEU A 241 5.38 -18.60 1.00
C LEU A 241 5.78 -18.41 2.47
N LEU A 242 5.56 -17.22 3.05
CA LEU A 242 5.82 -16.99 4.47
C LEU A 242 4.94 -17.87 5.36
N HIS A 243 3.68 -18.07 4.98
CA HIS A 243 2.76 -18.92 5.73
C HIS A 243 3.16 -20.41 5.63
N LEU A 244 3.64 -20.88 4.49
CA LEU A 244 4.21 -22.22 4.36
C LEU A 244 5.44 -22.40 5.25
N VAL A 245 6.33 -21.40 5.30
CA VAL A 245 7.49 -21.41 6.22
C VAL A 245 7.01 -21.44 7.67
N LEU A 246 5.98 -20.65 8.02
CA LEU A 246 5.35 -20.67 9.34
C LEU A 246 4.84 -22.07 9.72
N ILE A 247 4.10 -22.74 8.83
CA ILE A 247 3.58 -24.10 9.04
C ILE A 247 4.74 -25.09 9.30
N VAL A 248 5.81 -25.02 8.51
CA VAL A 248 6.98 -25.89 8.70
C VAL A 248 7.61 -25.64 10.07
N LEU A 249 7.83 -24.37 10.44
CA LEU A 249 8.41 -24.01 11.73
C LEU A 249 7.50 -24.37 12.91
N PHE A 250 6.18 -24.27 12.74
CA PHE A 250 5.18 -24.68 13.71
C PHE A 250 5.32 -26.18 14.06
N PHE A 251 5.39 -27.05 13.04
CA PHE A 251 5.54 -28.49 13.28
C PHE A 251 6.95 -28.89 13.75
N ILE A 252 8.02 -28.28 13.23
CA ILE A 252 9.39 -28.59 13.66
C ILE A 252 9.62 -28.24 15.15
N THR A 253 8.92 -27.24 15.67
CA THR A 253 8.97 -26.87 17.10
C THR A 253 8.09 -27.75 17.99
N GLY A 254 7.49 -28.81 17.44
CA GLY A 254 6.74 -29.81 18.21
C GLY A 254 5.26 -29.48 18.43
N HIS A 255 4.72 -28.45 17.78
CA HIS A 255 3.29 -28.16 17.90
C HIS A 255 2.45 -29.20 17.16
N THR A 256 1.29 -29.48 17.72
CA THR A 256 0.34 -30.47 17.20
C THR A 256 -0.81 -29.82 16.45
N THR A 257 -1.60 -30.60 15.73
CA THR A 257 -2.79 -30.12 15.00
C THR A 257 -3.83 -29.48 15.91
N ALA A 258 -3.90 -29.88 17.19
CA ALA A 258 -4.78 -29.28 18.19
C ALA A 258 -4.42 -27.81 18.52
N GLN A 259 -3.21 -27.36 18.16
CA GLN A 259 -2.71 -26.00 18.43
C GLN A 259 -2.69 -25.12 17.17
N ILE A 260 -3.29 -25.58 16.07
CA ILE A 260 -3.37 -24.80 14.82
C ILE A 260 -4.17 -23.52 15.06
N THR A 261 -5.28 -23.65 15.77
CA THR A 261 -6.10 -22.53 16.21
C THR A 261 -5.97 -22.37 17.72
N GLU A 262 -5.96 -21.12 18.17
CA GLU A 262 -5.95 -20.77 19.58
C GLU A 262 -7.07 -19.75 19.82
N ALA A 263 -7.73 -19.82 20.97
CA ALA A 263 -8.81 -18.89 21.29
C ALA A 263 -8.30 -17.44 21.23
N ASN A 264 -9.09 -16.54 20.63
CA ASN A 264 -8.74 -15.13 20.40
C ASN A 264 -7.54 -14.89 19.47
N ASN A 265 -7.11 -15.90 18.71
CA ASN A 265 -6.06 -15.76 17.72
C ASN A 265 -6.61 -15.97 16.30
N ILE A 266 -6.55 -14.89 15.51
CA ILE A 266 -7.04 -14.87 14.12
C ILE A 266 -6.03 -15.44 13.12
N PHE A 267 -4.81 -15.77 13.54
CA PHE A 267 -3.77 -16.32 12.67
C PHE A 267 -3.56 -17.79 12.97
N TRP A 268 -3.92 -18.65 12.02
CA TRP A 268 -3.68 -20.09 12.15
C TRP A 268 -2.18 -20.40 12.12
N PHE A 269 -1.78 -21.50 12.74
CA PHE A 269 -0.39 -21.98 12.84
C PHE A 269 0.57 -21.01 13.55
N ARG A 270 0.06 -20.01 14.28
CA ARG A 270 0.87 -19.03 15.01
C ARG A 270 0.40 -18.86 16.46
N PRO A 271 0.73 -19.79 17.37
CA PRO A 271 0.42 -19.63 18.79
C PRO A 271 0.94 -18.31 19.36
N ILE A 272 0.32 -17.79 20.42
CA ILE A 272 0.66 -16.47 20.98
C ILE A 272 2.15 -16.38 21.38
N ASN A 273 2.71 -17.46 21.91
CA ASN A 273 4.11 -17.54 22.36
C ASN A 273 5.07 -18.07 21.27
N PHE A 274 4.69 -18.01 20.00
CA PHE A 274 5.47 -18.52 18.87
C PHE A 274 6.20 -17.40 18.12
N GLY A 275 7.51 -17.53 17.94
CA GLY A 275 8.31 -16.57 17.19
C GLY A 275 9.81 -16.82 17.28
N TYR A 276 10.57 -15.98 16.58
CA TYR A 276 12.03 -16.08 16.51
C TYR A 276 12.66 -14.70 16.66
N GLY A 277 13.92 -14.66 17.10
CA GLY A 277 14.70 -13.43 17.17
C GLY A 277 14.98 -12.82 15.80
N LEU A 278 15.36 -11.53 15.79
CA LEU A 278 15.51 -10.73 14.57
C LEU A 278 16.45 -11.35 13.53
N ALA A 279 17.55 -11.99 13.95
CA ALA A 279 18.50 -12.61 13.03
C ALA A 279 17.85 -13.69 12.15
N ILE A 280 17.01 -14.54 12.75
CA ILE A 280 16.27 -15.59 12.03
C ILE A 280 15.21 -14.96 11.14
N VAL A 281 14.47 -13.97 11.64
CA VAL A 281 13.45 -13.25 10.86
C VAL A 281 14.06 -12.59 9.61
N TYR A 282 15.19 -11.91 9.74
CA TYR A 282 15.89 -11.31 8.59
C TYR A 282 16.44 -12.36 7.63
N THR A 283 16.92 -13.50 8.13
CA THR A 283 17.39 -14.61 7.30
C THR A 283 16.25 -15.19 6.46
N ILE A 284 15.10 -15.45 7.08
CA ILE A 284 13.89 -15.92 6.40
C ILE A 284 13.43 -14.87 5.37
N TRP A 285 13.39 -13.60 5.75
CA TRP A 285 12.99 -12.51 4.85
C TRP A 285 13.89 -12.43 3.61
N ILE A 286 15.21 -12.43 3.78
CA ILE A 286 16.17 -12.44 2.66
C ILE A 286 15.96 -13.68 1.79
N GLY A 287 15.78 -14.86 2.41
CA GLY A 287 15.52 -16.11 1.71
C GLY A 287 14.25 -16.05 0.85
N VAL A 288 13.14 -15.56 1.42
CA VAL A 288 11.86 -15.39 0.73
C VAL A 288 12.00 -14.41 -0.45
N VAL A 289 12.63 -13.26 -0.25
CA VAL A 289 12.89 -12.29 -1.33
C VAL A 289 13.70 -12.95 -2.45
N ALA A 290 14.78 -13.67 -2.12
CA ALA A 290 15.64 -14.33 -3.09
C ALA A 290 14.91 -15.46 -3.85
N ILE A 291 14.14 -16.30 -3.17
CA ILE A 291 13.34 -17.37 -3.77
C ILE A 291 12.35 -16.80 -4.78
N LEU A 292 11.65 -15.72 -4.42
CA LEU A 292 10.63 -15.10 -5.26
C LEU A 292 11.18 -14.35 -6.47
N TYR A 293 12.51 -14.16 -6.58
CA TYR A 293 13.14 -13.60 -7.76
C TYR A 293 12.83 -14.40 -9.03
N LEU A 294 13.00 -15.72 -8.99
CA LEU A 294 12.85 -16.59 -10.16
C LEU A 294 11.38 -16.65 -10.65
N PRO A 295 10.37 -16.88 -9.78
CA PRO A 295 8.96 -16.78 -10.16
C PRO A 295 8.61 -15.40 -10.73
N SER A 296 9.08 -14.31 -10.11
CA SER A 296 8.81 -12.95 -10.59
C SER A 296 9.42 -12.68 -11.96
N ARG A 297 10.63 -13.17 -12.21
CA ARG A 297 11.32 -13.08 -13.52
C ARG A 297 10.57 -13.88 -14.58
N TRP A 298 10.16 -15.10 -14.26
CA TRP A 298 9.35 -15.94 -15.15
C TRP A 298 8.03 -15.26 -15.50
N TYR A 299 7.27 -14.81 -14.49
CA TYR A 299 5.96 -14.20 -14.70
C TYR A 299 6.06 -12.89 -15.48
N THR A 300 7.13 -12.10 -15.27
CA THR A 300 7.44 -10.91 -16.09
C THR A 300 7.55 -11.27 -17.57
N ARG A 301 8.29 -12.34 -17.92
CA ARG A 301 8.43 -12.80 -19.31
C ARG A 301 7.11 -13.33 -19.86
N TYR A 302 6.41 -14.13 -19.07
CA TYR A 302 5.10 -14.68 -19.45
C TYR A 302 4.10 -13.58 -19.76
N LYS A 303 3.96 -12.59 -18.88
CA LYS A 303 3.08 -11.42 -19.07
C LYS A 303 3.44 -10.57 -20.28
N SER A 304 4.72 -10.52 -20.67
CA SER A 304 5.17 -9.77 -21.86
C SER A 304 4.94 -10.51 -23.18
N THR A 305 4.81 -11.83 -23.15
CA THR A 305 4.71 -12.69 -24.35
C THR A 305 3.29 -13.22 -24.59
N ASN A 306 2.39 -13.06 -23.63
CA ASN A 306 1.01 -13.56 -23.70
C ASN A 306 -0.01 -12.43 -23.55
N GLN A 307 -1.19 -12.58 -24.18
CA GLN A 307 -2.25 -11.55 -24.21
C GLN A 307 -3.56 -11.96 -23.52
N HIS A 308 -3.53 -12.99 -22.66
CA HIS A 308 -4.74 -13.41 -21.93
C HIS A 308 -5.34 -12.26 -21.10
N TRP A 309 -6.67 -12.22 -21.04
CA TRP A 309 -7.40 -11.12 -20.40
C TRP A 309 -7.05 -10.94 -18.92
N TRP A 310 -6.83 -12.05 -18.20
CA TRP A 310 -6.56 -12.08 -16.76
C TRP A 310 -5.19 -11.50 -16.38
N LEU A 311 -4.21 -11.49 -17.31
CA LEU A 311 -2.88 -10.92 -17.08
C LEU A 311 -2.91 -9.39 -16.84
N LYS A 312 -4.00 -8.73 -17.22
CA LYS A 312 -4.22 -7.30 -16.96
C LYS A 312 -4.64 -7.03 -15.50
N TYR A 313 -5.06 -8.08 -14.79
CA TYR A 313 -5.59 -8.03 -13.44
C TYR A 313 -4.63 -8.58 -12.38
N ILE A 314 -3.56 -9.26 -12.81
CA ILE A 314 -2.46 -9.79 -11.96
C ILE A 314 -1.13 -9.12 -12.31
#